data_AF-A0A6I2MGT9-F1
#
_entry.id   AF-A0A6I2MGT9-F1
#
_cell.length_a   1.000
_cell.length_b   1.000
_cell.length_c   1.000
_cell.angle_alpha   90.00
_cell.angle_beta   90.00
_cell.angle_gamma   90.00
#
_symmetry.space_group_name_H-M   'P 1'
#
loop_
_entity.id
_entity.type
_entity.pdbx_description
1 polymer ?
#
loop_
_entity_poly.entity_id
_entity_poly.type
_entity_poly.pdbx_seq_one_letter_code
_entity_poly.pdbx_strand_id
1 'polypeptide(L)'
;MILMEQFEPGKTISFRLPHDTPVSVSKYLTRRKTRLGRKFSSEIAPLFVDAISRKISKTSEEDTISVPLPKGITNDQKEWLNHPQTKALISQLLYQVINKPATGFDFDTIEGKNEDTPSQSFKVNDTVKNFAQKTFLTFEDDDD
;
A
#
# COMPACT_ATOMS: atom_id res chain seq x y z
N MET A 1 34.98 -22.71 17.99
CA MET A 1 34.51 -21.31 18.01
C MET A 1 35.07 -20.64 16.76
N ILE A 2 34.25 -20.44 15.73
CA ILE A 2 34.73 -19.80 14.48
C ILE A 2 34.76 -18.30 14.77
N LEU A 3 35.96 -17.71 14.76
CA LEU A 3 36.14 -16.27 14.86
C LEU A 3 35.52 -15.65 13.59
N MET A 4 34.34 -15.05 13.70
CA MET A 4 33.77 -14.30 12.59
C MET A 4 34.64 -13.07 12.35
N GLU A 5 35.20 -12.97 11.16
CA GLU A 5 35.97 -11.80 10.76
C GLU A 5 35.02 -10.60 10.64
N GLN A 6 35.25 -9.56 11.45
CA GLN A 6 34.52 -8.30 11.35
C GLN A 6 35.04 -7.48 10.16
N PHE A 7 34.11 -6.92 9.38
CA PHE A 7 34.43 -5.98 8.30
C PHE A 7 34.65 -4.58 8.88
N GLU A 8 35.78 -3.97 8.55
CA GLU A 8 36.18 -2.64 9.00
C GLU A 8 36.52 -1.74 7.80
N PRO A 9 36.42 -0.40 7.94
CA PRO A 9 36.86 0.52 6.90
C PRO A 9 38.29 0.24 6.46
N GLY A 10 38.53 0.15 5.15
CA GLY A 10 39.84 -0.16 4.57
C GLY A 10 40.09 -1.65 4.31
N LYS A 11 39.25 -2.57 4.81
CA LYS A 11 39.31 -3.98 4.39
C LYS A 11 38.83 -4.16 2.96
N THR A 12 39.52 -5.04 2.22
CA THR A 12 39.14 -5.37 0.84
C THR A 12 38.03 -6.41 0.85
N ILE A 13 36.95 -6.12 0.12
CA ILE A 13 35.86 -7.05 -0.14
C ILE A 13 35.94 -7.48 -1.60
N SER A 14 35.98 -8.78 -1.86
CA SER A 14 35.98 -9.35 -3.20
C SER A 14 34.79 -10.30 -3.35
N PHE A 15 33.97 -10.06 -4.36
CA PHE A 15 32.81 -10.90 -4.66
C PHE A 15 32.66 -11.11 -6.17
N ARG A 16 32.00 -12.21 -6.54
CA ARG A 16 31.62 -12.49 -7.92
C ARG A 16 30.24 -11.88 -8.19
N LEU A 17 30.04 -11.40 -9.41
CA LEU A 17 28.72 -10.96 -9.84
C LEU A 17 27.79 -12.17 -9.94
N PRO A 18 26.55 -12.11 -9.40
CA PRO A 18 25.55 -13.16 -9.56
C PRO A 18 25.23 -13.44 -11.02
N HIS A 19 24.74 -14.65 -11.31
CA HIS A 19 24.32 -15.02 -12.66
C HIS A 19 23.16 -14.14 -13.17
N ASP A 20 22.28 -13.71 -12.26
CA ASP A 20 21.12 -12.85 -12.56
C ASP A 20 21.47 -11.35 -12.69
N THR A 21 22.76 -11.01 -12.87
CA THR A 21 23.16 -9.61 -13.00
C THR A 21 22.66 -9.04 -14.34
N PRO A 22 21.87 -7.94 -14.37
CA PRO A 22 21.38 -7.37 -15.61
C PRO A 22 22.51 -6.94 -16.56
N VAL A 23 22.31 -7.14 -17.86
CA VAL A 23 23.31 -6.79 -18.91
C VAL A 23 23.68 -5.31 -18.91
N SER A 24 22.74 -4.43 -18.53
CA SER A 24 22.99 -3.00 -18.38
C SER A 24 24.04 -2.70 -17.31
N VAL A 25 24.01 -3.43 -16.19
CA VAL A 25 24.94 -3.27 -15.06
C VAL A 25 26.34 -3.76 -15.45
N SER A 26 26.45 -4.94 -16.06
CA SER A 26 27.74 -5.49 -16.49
C SER A 26 28.43 -4.59 -17.52
N LYS A 27 27.67 -4.04 -18.48
CA LYS A 27 28.18 -3.08 -19.47
C LYS A 27 28.63 -1.76 -18.82
N TYR A 28 27.88 -1.26 -17.84
CA TYR A 28 28.25 -0.07 -17.07
C TYR A 28 29.58 -0.26 -16.34
N LEU A 29 29.73 -1.36 -15.59
CA LEU A 29 30.95 -1.68 -14.84
C LEU A 29 32.16 -1.86 -15.77
N THR A 30 31.99 -2.57 -16.89
CA THR A 30 33.05 -2.76 -17.89
C THR A 30 33.53 -1.42 -18.44
N ARG A 31 32.60 -0.54 -18.86
CA ARG A 31 32.92 0.80 -19.37
C ARG A 31 33.63 1.68 -18.33
N ARG A 32 33.23 1.59 -17.07
CA ARG A 32 33.90 2.33 -15.98
C ARG A 32 35.29 1.79 -15.72
N LYS A 33 35.48 0.47 -15.74
CA LYS A 33 36.78 -0.19 -15.55
C LYS A 33 37.76 0.15 -16.66
N THR A 34 37.33 0.13 -17.92
CA THR A 34 38.20 0.49 -19.06
C THR A 34 38.64 1.95 -19.00
N ARG A 35 37.76 2.86 -18.55
CA ARG A 35 38.08 4.29 -18.47
C ARG A 35 38.92 4.69 -17.24
N LEU A 36 38.66 4.11 -16.08
CA LEU A 36 39.27 4.51 -14.81
C LEU A 36 40.49 3.67 -14.40
N GLY A 37 40.61 2.45 -14.94
CA GLY A 37 41.72 1.53 -14.64
C GLY A 37 41.90 1.32 -13.13
N ARG A 38 43.03 1.78 -12.59
CA ARG A 38 43.39 1.65 -11.17
C ARG A 38 42.45 2.41 -10.22
N LYS A 39 41.77 3.46 -10.70
CA LYS A 39 40.82 4.27 -9.90
C LYS A 39 39.38 3.72 -9.92
N PHE A 40 39.17 2.55 -10.52
CA PHE A 40 37.86 1.93 -10.60
C PHE A 40 37.28 1.62 -9.22
N SER A 41 38.04 0.94 -8.36
CA SER A 41 37.56 0.52 -7.04
C SER A 41 37.20 1.72 -6.14
N SER A 42 37.98 2.80 -6.21
CA SER A 42 37.69 4.04 -5.46
C SER A 42 36.41 4.75 -5.93
N GLU A 43 35.97 4.52 -7.18
CA GLU A 43 34.71 5.11 -7.69
C GLU A 43 33.49 4.23 -7.40
N ILE A 44 33.65 2.91 -7.43
CA ILE A 44 32.57 1.96 -7.18
C ILE A 44 32.32 1.74 -5.68
N ALA A 45 33.34 1.82 -4.83
CA ALA A 45 33.20 1.58 -3.40
C ALA A 45 32.13 2.47 -2.72
N PRO A 46 32.07 3.80 -2.98
CA PRO A 46 30.98 4.63 -2.46
C PRO A 46 29.60 4.18 -2.94
N LEU A 47 29.45 3.80 -4.22
CA LEU A 47 28.18 3.33 -4.77
C LEU A 47 27.71 2.03 -4.10
N PHE A 48 28.65 1.14 -3.78
CA PHE A 48 28.37 -0.09 -3.05
C PHE A 48 27.92 0.17 -1.61
N VAL A 49 28.63 1.04 -0.89
CA VAL A 49 28.26 1.44 0.49
C VAL A 49 26.88 2.08 0.51
N ASP A 50 26.61 2.99 -0.42
CA ASP A 50 25.32 3.66 -0.56
C ASP A 50 24.18 2.68 -0.92
N ALA A 51 24.45 1.69 -1.78
CA ALA A 51 23.48 0.63 -2.07
C ALA A 51 23.17 -0.25 -0.85
N ILE A 52 24.18 -0.61 -0.05
CA ILE A 52 23.98 -1.34 1.20
C ILE A 52 23.25 -0.48 2.22
N SER A 53 23.62 0.80 2.37
CA SER A 53 22.96 1.74 3.27
C SER A 53 21.47 1.84 2.96
N ARG A 54 21.11 2.04 1.68
CA ARG A 54 19.71 2.00 1.23
C ARG A 54 19.04 0.66 1.51
N LYS A 55 19.76 -0.45 1.37
CA LYS A 55 19.21 -1.77 1.70
C LYS A 55 18.96 -1.88 3.21
N ILE A 56 19.85 -1.37 4.07
CA ILE A 56 19.65 -1.35 5.53
C ILE A 56 18.49 -0.43 5.93
N SER A 57 18.31 0.69 5.23
CA SER A 57 17.15 1.56 5.43
C SER A 57 15.86 0.85 5.03
N LYS A 58 15.83 0.21 3.86
CA LYS A 58 14.70 -0.62 3.41
C LYS A 58 14.44 -1.82 4.33
N THR A 59 15.53 -2.43 4.82
CA THR A 59 15.72 -3.24 6.04
C THR A 59 14.73 -3.01 7.17
N SER A 60 14.59 -1.72 7.47
CA SER A 60 13.80 -1.20 8.58
C SER A 60 12.41 -0.71 8.13
N GLU A 61 12.20 -0.59 6.83
CA GLU A 61 10.95 -0.16 6.16
C GLU A 61 10.17 -1.34 5.55
N GLU A 62 10.61 -2.59 5.73
CA GLU A 62 10.01 -3.80 5.10
C GLU A 62 8.54 -3.98 5.47
N ASP A 63 8.08 -3.35 6.55
CA ASP A 63 6.68 -3.34 7.01
C ASP A 63 5.90 -2.07 6.57
N THR A 64 6.51 -1.18 5.77
CA THR A 64 5.91 0.10 5.36
C THR A 64 5.79 0.20 3.83
N ILE A 65 4.55 0.18 3.35
CA ILE A 65 4.25 0.41 1.93
C ILE A 65 4.17 1.92 1.68
N SER A 66 5.22 2.48 1.05
CA SER A 66 5.23 3.88 0.63
C SER A 66 4.56 4.04 -0.75
N VAL A 67 3.34 4.57 -0.76
CA VAL A 67 2.61 4.88 -2.00
C VAL A 67 2.79 6.38 -2.33
N PRO A 68 3.51 6.72 -3.41
CA PRO A 68 3.71 8.12 -3.78
C PRO A 68 2.39 8.73 -4.28
N LEU A 69 2.14 9.98 -3.90
CA LEU A 69 0.96 10.70 -4.35
C LEU A 69 1.07 11.10 -5.83
N PRO A 70 -0.01 10.99 -6.63
CA PRO A 70 -0.03 11.47 -8.01
C PRO A 70 0.23 12.98 -8.11
N LYS A 71 0.78 13.42 -9.24
CA LYS A 71 1.03 14.84 -9.51
C LYS A 71 -0.30 15.51 -9.86
N GLY A 72 -0.60 16.68 -9.26
CA GLY A 72 -1.79 17.48 -9.58
C GLY A 72 -2.96 17.39 -8.59
N ILE A 73 -2.74 16.84 -7.39
CA ILE A 73 -3.78 16.78 -6.34
C ILE A 73 -4.09 18.19 -5.80
N THR A 74 -5.38 18.55 -5.77
CA THR A 74 -5.86 19.81 -5.18
C THR A 74 -5.75 19.79 -3.66
N ASN A 75 -5.80 20.95 -3.00
CA ASN A 75 -5.73 21.01 -1.53
C ASN A 75 -6.85 20.19 -0.88
N ASP A 76 -8.07 20.26 -1.42
CA ASP A 76 -9.22 19.50 -0.91
C ASP A 76 -9.03 17.98 -1.03
N GLN A 77 -8.41 17.51 -2.11
CA GLN A 77 -8.10 16.09 -2.29
C GLN A 77 -7.00 15.61 -1.34
N LYS A 78 -6.03 16.47 -1.01
CA LYS A 78 -5.03 16.18 0.04
C LYS A 78 -5.70 16.09 1.41
N GLU A 79 -6.62 17.01 1.69
CA GLU A 79 -7.37 17.01 2.94
C GLU A 79 -8.24 15.76 3.07
N TRP A 80 -8.95 15.39 1.99
CA TRP A 80 -9.71 14.15 1.91
C TRP A 80 -8.83 12.93 2.17
N LEU A 81 -7.63 12.88 1.57
CA LEU A 81 -6.68 11.78 1.78
C LEU A 81 -6.11 11.74 3.20
N ASN A 82 -6.02 12.89 3.87
CA ASN A 82 -5.54 12.98 5.23
C ASN A 82 -6.60 12.58 6.27
N HIS A 83 -7.88 12.62 5.90
CA HIS A 83 -8.98 12.30 6.80
C HIS A 83 -8.89 10.84 7.33
N PRO A 84 -9.14 10.58 8.63
CA PRO A 84 -8.97 9.24 9.23
C PRO A 84 -9.76 8.14 8.53
N GLN A 85 -11.02 8.44 8.15
CA GLN A 85 -11.89 7.49 7.46
C GLN A 85 -11.35 7.14 6.07
N THR A 86 -10.87 8.13 5.32
CA THR A 86 -10.27 7.90 4.00
C THR A 86 -9.00 7.06 4.09
N LYS A 87 -8.15 7.30 5.10
CA LYS A 87 -6.99 6.45 5.35
C LYS A 87 -7.39 5.02 5.67
N ALA A 88 -8.41 4.81 6.51
CA ALA A 88 -8.93 3.49 6.83
C ALA A 88 -9.44 2.76 5.58
N LEU A 89 -10.20 3.45 4.72
CA LEU A 89 -10.67 2.93 3.43
C LEU A 89 -9.51 2.47 2.55
N ILE A 90 -8.50 3.33 2.37
CA ILE A 90 -7.33 3.03 1.55
C ILE A 90 -6.53 1.87 2.14
N SER A 91 -6.43 1.80 3.47
CA SER A 91 -5.70 0.73 4.15
C SER A 91 -6.38 -0.62 3.96
N GLN A 92 -7.72 -0.65 4.05
CA GLN A 92 -8.52 -1.83 3.79
C GLN A 92 -8.44 -2.28 2.33
N LEU A 93 -8.52 -1.32 1.40
CA LEU A 93 -8.33 -1.58 -0.03
C LEU A 93 -6.95 -2.18 -0.30
N LEU A 94 -5.90 -1.59 0.27
CA LEU A 94 -4.52 -2.05 0.10
C LEU A 94 -4.35 -3.46 0.68
N TYR A 95 -4.90 -3.72 1.87
CA TYR A 95 -4.91 -5.05 2.49
C TYR A 95 -5.60 -6.10 1.61
N GLN A 96 -6.75 -5.77 1.03
CA GLN A 96 -7.47 -6.68 0.15
C GLN A 96 -6.72 -6.93 -1.16
N VAL A 97 -6.15 -5.89 -1.79
CA VAL A 97 -5.37 -6.04 -3.03
C VAL A 97 -4.15 -6.95 -2.82
N ILE A 98 -3.47 -6.82 -1.67
CA ILE A 98 -2.30 -7.64 -1.35
C ILE A 98 -2.68 -9.09 -1.08
N ASN A 99 -3.76 -9.33 -0.32
CA ASN A 99 -4.09 -10.68 0.15
C ASN A 99 -5.05 -11.46 -0.75
N LYS A 100 -5.92 -10.77 -1.50
CA LYS A 100 -6.99 -11.37 -2.32
C LYS A 100 -7.21 -10.59 -3.62
N PRO A 101 -6.22 -10.54 -4.53
CA PRO A 101 -6.30 -9.74 -5.76
C PRO A 101 -7.37 -10.21 -6.75
N ALA A 102 -7.85 -11.46 -6.65
CA ALA A 102 -8.87 -12.03 -7.54
C ALA A 102 -10.31 -11.74 -7.10
N THR A 103 -10.52 -11.22 -5.89
CA THR A 103 -11.85 -10.90 -5.36
C THR A 103 -12.06 -9.39 -5.44
N GLY A 104 -13.11 -8.96 -6.14
CA GLY A 104 -13.51 -7.54 -6.20
C GLY A 104 -13.68 -6.96 -4.79
N PHE A 105 -13.32 -5.69 -4.63
CA PHE A 105 -13.50 -4.98 -3.36
C PHE A 105 -14.99 -4.84 -3.05
N ASP A 106 -15.43 -5.38 -1.91
CA ASP A 106 -16.82 -5.29 -1.46
C ASP A 106 -16.97 -4.09 -0.52
N PHE A 107 -17.56 -3.02 -1.03
CA PHE A 107 -17.72 -1.76 -0.30
C PHE A 107 -18.68 -1.88 0.90
N ASP A 108 -19.50 -2.94 0.96
CA ASP A 108 -20.46 -3.17 2.06
C ASP A 108 -19.77 -3.57 3.37
N THR A 109 -18.51 -4.00 3.33
CA THR A 109 -17.73 -4.36 4.53
C THR A 109 -17.16 -3.18 5.30
N ILE A 110 -17.31 -1.96 4.78
CA ILE A 110 -16.89 -0.74 5.49
C ILE A 110 -18.02 -0.32 6.44
N GLU A 111 -18.34 -1.20 7.38
CA GLU A 111 -19.09 -0.80 8.57
C GLU A 111 -18.15 0.02 9.44
N GLY A 112 -18.29 1.35 9.35
CA GLY A 112 -17.68 2.24 10.30
C GLY A 112 -18.14 1.83 11.69
N LYS A 113 -17.19 1.44 12.55
CA LYS A 113 -17.38 1.43 14.00
C LYS A 113 -17.45 2.89 14.48
N ASN A 114 -18.48 3.61 14.03
CA ASN A 114 -19.02 4.76 14.74
C ASN A 114 -20.09 4.16 15.66
N GLU A 115 -19.71 3.89 16.91
CA GLU A 115 -20.72 3.78 17.95
C GLU A 115 -21.47 5.13 17.99
N ASP A 116 -22.79 5.05 18.12
CA ASP A 116 -23.78 6.13 18.19
C ASP A 116 -24.34 6.70 16.86
N THR A 117 -24.92 5.85 16.03
CA THR A 117 -26.28 6.15 15.51
C THR A 117 -27.04 4.83 15.37
N PRO A 118 -28.12 4.58 16.12
CA PRO A 118 -28.87 3.34 15.98
C PRO A 118 -29.44 3.30 14.57
N SER A 119 -29.17 2.19 13.87
CA SER A 119 -29.91 1.80 12.68
C SER A 119 -31.38 1.95 12.99
N GLN A 120 -32.00 3.04 12.54
CA GLN A 120 -33.44 3.19 12.60
C GLN A 120 -33.99 2.18 11.59
N SER A 121 -34.13 0.92 12.03
CA SER A 121 -35.19 0.09 11.51
C SER A 121 -36.45 0.94 11.67
N PHE A 122 -37.05 1.38 10.57
CA PHE A 122 -38.31 2.10 10.63
C PHE A 122 -39.32 1.19 11.34
N LYS A 123 -39.53 1.42 12.63
CA LYS A 123 -40.59 0.75 13.37
C LYS A 123 -41.87 1.43 12.96
N VAL A 124 -42.50 0.88 11.92
CA VAL A 124 -43.83 1.28 11.48
C VAL A 124 -44.77 1.08 12.67
N ASN A 125 -45.24 2.18 13.26
CA ASN A 125 -46.19 2.12 14.36
C ASN A 125 -47.54 1.58 13.86
N ASP A 126 -48.37 1.08 14.76
CA ASP A 126 -49.63 0.46 14.37
C ASP A 126 -50.57 1.45 13.67
N THR A 127 -50.43 2.75 13.93
CA THR A 127 -51.16 3.81 13.22
C THR A 127 -50.81 3.86 11.73
N VAL A 128 -49.53 3.79 11.37
CA VAL A 128 -49.07 3.82 9.96
C VAL A 128 -49.45 2.51 9.26
N LYS A 129 -49.41 1.36 9.96
CA LYS A 129 -49.90 0.09 9.42
C LYS A 129 -51.41 0.16 9.11
N ASN A 130 -52.21 0.64 10.05
CA ASN A 130 -53.65 0.74 9.89
C ASN A 130 -54.05 1.74 8.79
N PHE A 131 -53.29 2.84 8.65
CA PHE A 131 -53.50 3.80 7.56
C PHE A 131 -53.21 3.16 6.20
N ALA A 132 -52.09 2.47 6.06
CA ALA A 132 -51.73 1.79 4.82
C ALA A 132 -52.76 0.71 4.44
N GLN A 133 -53.22 -0.06 5.44
CA GLN A 133 -54.19 -1.14 5.22
C GLN A 133 -55.56 -0.61 4.78
N LYS A 134 -56.03 0.48 5.38
CA LYS A 134 -57.29 1.12 4.97
C LYS A 134 -57.21 1.81 3.61
N THR A 135 -56.09 2.44 3.31
CA THR A 135 -55.98 3.28 2.10
C THR A 135 -55.64 2.48 0.85
N PHE A 136 -54.89 1.38 1.00
CA PHE A 136 -54.32 0.66 -0.15
C PHE A 136 -54.71 -0.82 -0.22
N LEU A 137 -55.23 -1.41 0.86
CA LEU A 137 -55.56 -2.84 0.90
C LEU A 137 -57.06 -3.10 1.07
N THR A 138 -57.86 -2.07 1.33
CA THR A 138 -59.32 -2.16 1.36
C THR A 138 -59.88 -1.43 0.14
N PHE A 139 -59.45 -1.86 -1.04
CA PHE A 139 -60.26 -1.67 -2.24
C PHE A 139 -61.32 -2.75 -2.15
N GLU A 140 -62.47 -2.42 -1.54
CA GLU A 140 -63.66 -3.23 -1.72
C GLU A 140 -63.92 -3.29 -3.23
N ASP A 141 -63.98 -4.52 -3.75
CA ASP A 141 -64.54 -4.84 -5.06
C ASP A 141 -65.98 -4.29 -5.09
N ASP A 142 -66.13 -3.04 -5.54
CA ASP A 142 -67.36 -2.54 -6.13
C ASP A 142 -67.45 -3.18 -7.54
N ASP A 143 -67.86 -4.44 -7.56
CA ASP A 143 -68.45 -5.08 -8.75
C ASP A 143 -69.97 -5.16 -8.51
N ASP A 144 -70.71 -4.55 -9.44
CA ASP A 144 -72.18 -4.39 -9.53
C ASP A 144 -73.01 -5.66 -9.25
#